data_AF-A0A314LFQ2-F1
#
_entry.id   AF-A0A314LFQ2-F1
#
_cell.length_a   1.000
_cell.length_b   1.000
_cell.length_c   1.000
_cell.angle_alpha   90.00
_cell.angle_beta   90.00
_cell.angle_gamma   90.00
#
_symmetry.space_group_name_H-M   'P 1'
#
loop_
_entity.id
_entity.type
_entity.pdbx_description
1 polymer ?
#
loop_
_entity_poly.entity_id
_entity_poly.type
_entity_poly.pdbx_seq_one_letter_code
_entity_poly.pdbx_strand_id
1 'polypeptide(L)'
;MLCVMDAIPASSVEPGGVAPTQTEFVPVNVDSFPSLPFFRSKSTRMDNFPSGPLPSQKDEVLSLKNKAPRWHEQLQCWCLNFNGRVTVASVKNFQLVASRGDGAGQEHENVVLQFGKVGEDVFTMDYQYPISAFQAFAICLSSFDTKIACE
;
A
#
# COMPACT_ATOMS: atom_id res chain seq x y z
N MET A 1 -10.28 2.51 10.45
CA MET A 1 -8.83 2.35 10.30
C MET A 1 -8.26 3.69 9.84
N LEU A 2 -7.21 4.16 10.49
CA LEU A 2 -6.43 5.35 10.13
C LEU A 2 -4.98 4.91 10.09
N CYS A 3 -4.31 5.09 8.95
CA CYS A 3 -2.91 4.74 8.77
C CYS A 3 -2.13 6.02 8.47
N VAL A 4 -1.04 6.22 9.19
CA VAL A 4 -0.16 7.38 9.03
C VAL A 4 1.24 6.83 8.82
N MET A 5 1.84 7.14 7.68
CA MET A 5 3.14 6.60 7.26
C MET A 5 3.79 7.51 6.22
N ASP A 6 5.03 7.25 5.86
CA ASP A 6 5.69 7.95 4.77
C ASP A 6 5.24 7.40 3.41
N ALA A 7 4.90 8.30 2.48
CA ALA A 7 4.66 7.96 1.08
C ALA A 7 5.96 7.59 0.37
N ILE A 8 5.89 6.67 -0.59
CA ILE A 8 6.97 6.51 -1.56
C ILE A 8 7.05 7.81 -2.39
N PRO A 9 8.20 8.51 -2.40
CA PRO A 9 8.29 9.77 -3.11
C PRO A 9 8.24 9.54 -4.62
N ALA A 10 7.67 10.50 -5.35
CA ALA A 10 7.59 10.43 -6.81
C ALA A 10 8.97 10.28 -7.48
N SER A 11 10.04 10.80 -6.84
CA SER A 11 11.42 10.65 -7.32
C SER A 11 11.94 9.20 -7.30
N SER A 12 11.26 8.28 -6.61
CA SER A 12 11.59 6.86 -6.58
C SER A 12 10.93 6.05 -7.71
N VAL A 13 10.14 6.70 -8.57
CA VAL A 13 9.36 6.05 -9.62
C VAL A 13 9.65 6.71 -10.97
N GLU A 14 9.95 5.91 -11.99
CA GLU A 14 10.16 6.40 -13.35
C GLU A 14 8.83 6.83 -14.01
N PRO A 15 8.87 7.68 -15.06
CA PRO A 15 7.69 8.00 -15.84
C PRO A 15 6.98 6.72 -16.32
N GLY A 16 5.71 6.56 -15.96
CA GLY A 16 4.93 5.34 -16.23
C GLY A 16 4.73 4.41 -15.03
N GLY A 17 5.17 4.79 -13.82
CA GLY A 17 4.83 4.07 -12.60
C GLY A 17 5.72 2.85 -12.32
N VAL A 18 6.83 2.71 -13.06
CA VAL A 18 7.76 1.59 -12.92
C VAL A 18 8.82 1.96 -11.87
N ALA A 19 9.00 1.10 -10.87
CA ALA A 19 10.12 1.22 -9.94
C ALA A 19 11.38 0.58 -10.57
N PRO A 20 12.58 1.15 -10.37
CA PRO A 20 13.85 0.62 -10.89
C PRO A 20 14.30 -0.72 -10.25
N THR A 21 13.37 -1.54 -9.76
CA THR A 21 13.66 -2.81 -9.09
C THR A 21 14.14 -3.85 -10.10
N GLN A 22 15.25 -4.53 -9.80
CA GLN A 22 15.69 -5.68 -10.60
C GLN A 22 14.63 -6.78 -10.53
N THR A 23 14.01 -7.10 -11.65
CA THR A 23 13.01 -8.17 -11.80
C THR A 23 13.62 -9.54 -12.05
N GLU A 24 14.94 -9.60 -12.28
CA GLU A 24 15.66 -10.84 -12.57
C GLU A 24 16.33 -11.38 -11.30
N PHE A 25 15.78 -12.47 -10.78
CA PHE A 25 16.53 -13.32 -9.85
C PHE A 25 17.54 -14.11 -10.68
N VAL A 26 18.83 -13.77 -10.56
CA VAL A 26 19.89 -14.60 -11.16
C VAL A 26 19.79 -16.00 -10.55
N PRO A 27 19.65 -17.08 -11.35
CA PRO A 27 19.53 -18.43 -10.82
C PRO A 27 20.83 -18.80 -10.10
N VAL A 28 20.76 -18.90 -8.77
CA VAL A 28 21.88 -19.35 -7.95
C VAL A 28 21.94 -20.88 -8.02
N ASN A 29 23.05 -21.40 -8.54
CA ASN A 29 23.37 -22.82 -8.57
C ASN A 29 23.50 -23.37 -7.14
N VAL A 30 22.83 -24.49 -6.85
CA VAL A 30 22.58 -25.02 -5.49
C VAL A 30 23.79 -25.64 -4.78
N ASP A 31 24.96 -25.68 -5.42
CA ASP A 31 26.17 -26.32 -4.86
C ASP A 31 27.22 -25.32 -4.33
N SER A 32 26.84 -24.08 -4.04
CA SER A 32 27.72 -23.15 -3.34
C SER A 32 26.93 -22.30 -2.36
N PHE A 33 26.99 -22.67 -1.09
CA PHE A 33 26.67 -21.78 0.01
C PHE A 33 27.88 -20.88 0.30
N PRO A 34 27.85 -19.58 -0.05
CA PRO A 34 28.48 -18.56 0.75
C PRO A 34 27.40 -17.93 1.66
N SER A 35 27.77 -17.72 2.92
CA SER A 35 27.05 -16.96 3.95
C SER A 35 26.10 -15.89 3.39
N LEU A 36 24.82 -15.96 3.80
CA LEU A 36 23.79 -14.94 3.59
C LEU A 36 24.36 -13.52 3.72
N PRO A 37 24.38 -12.69 2.65
CA PRO A 37 24.51 -11.26 2.83
C PRO A 37 23.12 -10.75 3.18
N PHE A 38 22.88 -10.57 4.47
CA PHE A 38 21.88 -9.59 4.93
C PHE A 38 22.08 -8.30 4.13
N PHE A 39 21.06 -7.91 3.36
CA PHE A 39 20.85 -6.63 2.68
C PHE A 39 22.06 -5.68 2.65
N ARG A 40 23.00 -5.90 1.71
CA ARG A 40 24.01 -4.89 1.38
C ARG A 40 23.90 -4.53 -0.10
N SER A 41 22.91 -3.71 -0.43
CA SER A 41 22.90 -2.97 -1.69
C SER A 41 24.10 -2.03 -1.71
N LYS A 42 25.22 -2.47 -2.31
CA LYS A 42 26.27 -1.55 -2.76
C LYS A 42 25.79 -0.91 -4.05
N SER A 43 25.18 0.27 -3.93
CA SER A 43 25.02 1.20 -5.05
C SER A 43 26.40 1.80 -5.34
N THR A 44 27.01 1.39 -6.45
CA THR A 44 28.18 2.07 -7.02
C THR A 44 27.69 2.99 -8.14
N ARG A 45 27.07 4.11 -7.76
CA ARG A 45 27.03 5.33 -8.57
C ARG A 45 27.50 6.46 -7.68
N MET A 46 28.80 6.74 -7.73
CA MET A 46 29.32 8.02 -7.27
C MET A 46 29.01 9.04 -8.36
N ASP A 47 27.84 9.68 -8.25
CA ASP A 47 27.63 10.97 -8.90
C ASP A 47 27.76 12.06 -7.84
N ASN A 48 28.72 12.94 -8.09
CA ASN A 48 29.02 14.15 -7.34
C ASN A 48 27.76 15.05 -7.32
N PHE A 49 27.00 15.04 -6.24
CA PHE A 49 26.00 16.07 -6.00
C PHE A 49 26.64 17.22 -5.20
N PRO A 50 26.61 18.47 -5.69
CA PRO A 50 27.03 19.60 -4.88
C PRO A 50 26.11 19.70 -3.67
N SER A 51 26.73 19.79 -2.49
CA SER A 51 26.09 20.04 -1.19
C SER A 51 25.50 21.46 -1.16
N GLY A 52 24.35 21.64 -1.81
CA GLY A 52 23.47 22.79 -1.62
C GLY A 52 22.45 22.50 -0.51
N PRO A 53 21.86 23.52 0.13
CA PRO A 53 20.80 23.29 1.11
C PRO A 53 19.64 22.60 0.38
N LEU A 54 19.36 21.36 0.77
CA LEU A 54 18.19 20.63 0.29
C LEU A 54 16.96 21.51 0.60
N PRO A 55 16.06 21.80 -0.36
CA PRO A 55 14.78 22.37 0.02
C PRO A 55 14.19 21.46 1.08
N SER A 56 13.71 22.04 2.18
CA SER A 56 12.98 21.35 3.24
C SER A 56 11.75 20.70 2.60
N GLN A 57 11.92 19.55 1.97
CA GLN A 57 10.86 18.64 1.60
C GLN A 57 10.23 18.31 2.94
N LYS A 58 9.08 18.91 3.24
CA LYS A 58 8.21 18.37 4.27
C LYS A 58 8.03 16.91 3.86
N ASP A 59 8.55 15.98 4.65
CA ASP A 59 8.18 14.58 4.52
C ASP A 59 6.66 14.55 4.51
N GLU A 60 6.08 14.34 3.33
CA GLU A 60 4.64 14.44 3.12
C GLU A 60 4.04 13.18 3.75
N VAL A 61 3.75 13.29 5.06
CA VAL A 61 3.13 12.24 5.84
C VAL A 61 1.80 11.85 5.16
N LEU A 62 1.74 10.60 4.69
CA LEU A 62 0.57 10.04 4.05
C LEU A 62 -0.43 9.60 5.12
N SER A 63 -1.59 10.25 5.13
CA SER A 63 -2.72 9.84 5.97
C SER A 63 -3.76 9.11 5.13
N LEU A 64 -3.93 7.81 5.37
CA LEU A 64 -4.97 6.99 4.74
C LEU A 64 -6.10 6.70 5.72
N LYS A 65 -7.35 6.94 5.31
CA LYS A 65 -8.56 6.69 6.10
C LYS A 65 -9.45 5.65 5.42
N ASN A 66 -10.19 4.89 6.22
CA ASN A 66 -11.22 4.01 5.67
C ASN A 66 -12.27 4.82 4.93
N LYS A 67 -12.62 4.39 3.71
CA LYS A 67 -13.67 4.98 2.90
C LYS A 67 -15.02 4.72 3.56
N ALA A 68 -15.85 5.76 3.63
CA ALA A 68 -17.21 5.62 4.14
C ALA A 68 -18.03 4.72 3.19
N PRO A 69 -18.83 3.77 3.72
CA PRO A 69 -19.70 2.97 2.89
C PRO A 69 -20.81 3.83 2.29
N ARG A 70 -21.33 3.41 1.14
CA ARG A 70 -22.46 4.06 0.46
C ARG A 70 -23.72 3.23 0.74
N TRP A 71 -24.85 3.91 0.88
CA TRP A 71 -26.14 3.26 0.95
C TRP A 71 -26.48 2.61 -0.40
N HIS A 72 -26.83 1.33 -0.38
CA HIS A 72 -27.25 0.60 -1.57
C HIS A 72 -28.75 0.31 -1.51
N GLU A 73 -29.54 1.12 -2.22
CA GLU A 73 -31.01 1.07 -2.15
C GLU A 73 -31.61 -0.32 -2.40
N GLN A 74 -31.16 -1.06 -3.42
CA GLN A 74 -31.75 -2.36 -3.73
C GLN A 74 -31.46 -3.44 -2.68
N LEU A 75 -30.34 -3.31 -1.96
CA LEU A 75 -29.92 -4.28 -0.95
C LEU A 75 -30.24 -3.80 0.48
N GLN A 76 -30.72 -2.55 0.61
CA GLN A 76 -31.03 -1.89 1.88
C GLN A 76 -29.90 -2.03 2.90
N CYS A 77 -28.66 -1.81 2.46
CA CYS A 77 -27.47 -1.94 3.32
C CYS A 77 -26.39 -0.91 2.97
N TRP A 78 -25.50 -0.65 3.93
CA TRP A 78 -24.30 0.15 3.73
C TRP A 78 -23.20 -0.74 3.18
N CYS A 79 -22.71 -0.46 1.97
CA CYS A 79 -21.66 -1.26 1.34
C CYS A 79 -20.62 -0.41 0.62
N LEU A 80 -19.45 -1.00 0.42
CA LEU A 80 -18.41 -0.47 -0.47
C LEU A 80 -18.51 -1.19 -1.81
N ASN A 81 -18.20 -0.48 -2.89
CA ASN A 81 -18.12 -1.09 -4.21
C ASN A 81 -16.70 -1.62 -4.45
N PHE A 82 -16.55 -2.93 -4.43
CA PHE A 82 -15.29 -3.64 -4.68
C PHE A 82 -15.11 -4.08 -6.14
N ASN A 83 -16.00 -3.68 -7.06
CA ASN A 83 -15.94 -4.04 -8.49
C ASN A 83 -15.77 -5.56 -8.73
N GLY A 84 -16.44 -6.39 -7.92
CA GLY A 84 -16.36 -7.85 -8.00
C GLY A 84 -15.09 -8.48 -7.42
N ARG A 85 -14.12 -7.70 -6.91
CA ARG A 85 -12.88 -8.20 -6.29
C ARG A 85 -13.10 -8.84 -4.92
N VAL A 86 -14.21 -8.52 -4.26
CA VAL A 86 -14.60 -9.03 -2.94
C VAL A 86 -15.99 -9.63 -3.07
N THR A 87 -16.13 -10.89 -2.67
CA THR A 87 -17.33 -11.70 -2.90
C THR A 87 -17.94 -12.25 -1.61
N VAL A 88 -17.19 -12.23 -0.50
CA VAL A 88 -17.65 -12.76 0.78
C VAL A 88 -17.72 -11.62 1.80
N ALA A 89 -18.84 -11.52 2.52
CA ALA A 89 -19.01 -10.55 3.59
C ALA A 89 -18.01 -10.81 4.73
N SER A 90 -17.35 -9.75 5.21
CA SER A 90 -16.39 -9.83 6.30
C SER A 90 -16.14 -8.44 6.88
N VAL A 91 -15.86 -8.37 8.18
CA VAL A 91 -15.38 -7.13 8.85
C VAL A 91 -14.00 -6.69 8.37
N LYS A 92 -13.30 -7.56 7.62
CA LYS A 92 -12.00 -7.27 6.99
C LYS A 92 -12.14 -6.64 5.61
N ASN A 93 -13.36 -6.43 5.11
CA ASN A 93 -13.56 -5.79 3.81
C ASN A 93 -13.46 -4.27 3.97
N PHE A 94 -12.42 -3.66 3.41
CA PHE A 94 -12.20 -2.21 3.52
C PHE A 94 -11.53 -1.62 2.28
N GLN A 95 -11.70 -0.31 2.12
CA GLN A 95 -11.00 0.51 1.13
C GLN A 95 -10.36 1.67 1.87
N LEU A 96 -9.07 1.94 1.66
CA LEU A 96 -8.40 3.12 2.18
C LEU A 96 -8.23 4.17 1.09
N VAL A 97 -8.51 5.41 1.44
CA VAL A 97 -8.36 6.60 0.59
C VAL A 97 -7.42 7.60 1.26
N ALA A 98 -6.64 8.33 0.46
CA ALA A 98 -5.77 9.37 0.98
C ALA A 98 -6.57 10.59 1.47
N SER A 99 -6.21 11.09 2.64
CA SER A 99 -6.74 12.31 3.22
C SER A 99 -5.84 13.48 2.82
N ARG A 100 -6.00 14.02 1.61
CA ARG A 100 -5.19 15.15 1.13
C ARG A 100 -5.81 16.48 1.59
N GLY A 101 -4.99 17.36 2.17
CA GLY A 101 -5.43 18.57 2.88
C GLY A 101 -6.02 19.70 2.04
N ASP A 102 -5.99 19.61 0.70
CA ASP A 102 -6.19 20.79 -0.14
C ASP A 102 -7.28 20.56 -1.21
N GLY A 103 -8.52 20.91 -0.86
CA GLY A 103 -9.43 21.74 -1.68
C GLY A 103 -9.79 21.40 -3.13
N ALA A 104 -9.41 20.28 -3.75
CA ALA A 104 -9.80 20.00 -5.14
C ALA A 104 -10.03 18.52 -5.43
N GLY A 105 -11.31 18.16 -5.53
CA GLY A 105 -11.81 17.13 -6.45
C GLY A 105 -11.61 15.67 -6.04
N GLN A 106 -12.73 15.00 -5.74
CA GLN A 106 -12.93 13.56 -5.75
C GLN A 106 -12.26 12.73 -4.64
N GLU A 107 -12.67 12.94 -3.38
CA GLU A 107 -12.45 11.97 -2.28
C GLU A 107 -12.97 10.55 -2.58
N HIS A 108 -13.80 10.38 -3.62
CA HIS A 108 -14.50 9.13 -3.88
C HIS A 108 -13.77 8.12 -4.77
N GLU A 109 -12.76 8.53 -5.54
CA GLU A 109 -12.28 7.68 -6.64
C GLU A 109 -10.88 7.12 -6.45
N ASN A 110 -10.03 7.74 -5.62
CA ASN A 110 -8.65 7.28 -5.44
C ASN A 110 -8.50 6.30 -4.26
N VAL A 111 -8.94 5.06 -4.47
CA VAL A 111 -8.73 3.95 -3.51
C VAL A 111 -7.27 3.49 -3.58
N VAL A 112 -6.48 3.82 -2.56
CA VAL A 112 -5.05 3.48 -2.50
C VAL A 112 -4.82 2.01 -2.12
N LEU A 113 -5.67 1.47 -1.25
CA LEU A 113 -5.63 0.07 -0.82
C LEU A 113 -7.07 -0.47 -0.75
N GLN A 114 -7.32 -1.60 -1.38
CA GLN A 114 -8.55 -2.37 -1.27
C GLN A 114 -8.21 -3.77 -0.79
N PHE A 115 -8.90 -4.20 0.26
CA PHE A 115 -8.74 -5.53 0.84
C PHE A 115 -10.10 -6.14 1.12
N GLY A 116 -10.25 -7.44 0.86
CA GLY A 116 -11.46 -8.14 1.27
C GLY A 116 -11.48 -9.64 0.98
N LYS A 117 -12.47 -10.30 1.57
CA LYS A 117 -12.62 -11.76 1.59
C LYS A 117 -13.23 -12.29 0.29
N VAL A 118 -12.67 -13.38 -0.23
CA VAL A 118 -13.19 -14.10 -1.40
C VAL A 118 -13.40 -15.60 -1.18
N GLY A 119 -12.84 -16.17 -0.11
CA GLY A 119 -13.01 -17.56 0.33
C GLY A 119 -12.73 -17.70 1.82
N GLU A 120 -12.74 -18.91 2.39
CA GLU A 120 -12.60 -19.15 3.84
C GLU A 120 -11.38 -18.45 4.45
N ASP A 121 -10.20 -18.69 3.87
CA ASP A 121 -8.92 -18.07 4.24
C ASP A 121 -8.25 -17.37 3.05
N VAL A 122 -9.07 -16.94 2.09
CA VAL A 122 -8.59 -16.32 0.84
C VAL A 122 -9.10 -14.89 0.76
N PHE A 123 -8.17 -13.97 0.54
CA PHE A 123 -8.43 -12.53 0.46
C PHE A 123 -7.75 -11.93 -0.78
N THR A 124 -8.36 -10.89 -1.33
CA THR A 124 -7.78 -10.07 -2.39
C THR A 124 -7.18 -8.80 -1.80
N MET A 125 -6.02 -8.38 -2.32
CA MET A 125 -5.34 -7.15 -1.94
C MET A 125 -4.93 -6.39 -3.21
N ASP A 126 -5.56 -5.24 -3.43
CA ASP A 126 -5.22 -4.32 -4.51
C ASP A 126 -4.62 -3.06 -3.90
N TYR A 127 -3.41 -2.70 -4.33
CA TYR A 127 -2.73 -1.51 -3.84
C TYR A 127 -2.17 -0.72 -5.01
N GLN A 128 -1.96 0.58 -4.79
CA GLN A 128 -1.36 1.45 -5.78
C GLN A 128 -0.48 2.51 -5.10
N TYR A 129 0.27 3.24 -5.92
CA TYR A 129 1.02 4.41 -5.45
C TYR A 129 0.15 5.32 -4.58
N PRO A 130 0.64 5.85 -3.44
CA PRO A 130 2.05 5.93 -3.04
C PRO A 130 2.53 4.87 -2.04
N ILE A 131 1.88 3.70 -1.94
CA ILE A 131 2.32 2.63 -1.01
C ILE A 131 2.98 1.45 -1.73
N SER A 132 3.93 0.80 -1.05
CA SER A 132 4.52 -0.47 -1.49
C SER A 132 3.64 -1.66 -1.15
N ALA A 133 3.91 -2.80 -1.80
CA ALA A 133 3.33 -4.10 -1.42
C ALA A 133 3.57 -4.42 0.07
N PHE A 134 4.74 -4.08 0.59
CA PHE A 134 5.09 -4.33 1.99
C PHE A 134 4.22 -3.52 2.95
N GLN A 135 4.09 -2.21 2.70
CA GLN A 135 3.21 -1.33 3.49
C GLN A 135 1.75 -1.79 3.40
N ALA A 136 1.26 -2.08 2.19
CA ALA A 136 -0.09 -2.59 1.97
C ALA A 136 -0.36 -3.89 2.74
N PHE A 137 0.56 -4.86 2.64
CA PHE A 137 0.43 -6.15 3.30
C PHE A 137 0.45 -6.02 4.82
N ALA A 138 1.33 -5.18 5.39
CA ALA A 138 1.38 -4.93 6.82
C ALA A 138 0.06 -4.34 7.36
N ILE A 139 -0.55 -3.40 6.62
CA ILE A 139 -1.87 -2.83 6.95
C ILE A 139 -2.96 -3.92 6.91
N CYS A 140 -2.95 -4.78 5.88
CA CYS A 140 -3.90 -5.88 5.78
C CYS A 140 -3.76 -6.86 6.95
N LEU A 141 -2.54 -7.23 7.34
CA LEU A 141 -2.29 -8.09 8.50
C LEU A 141 -2.81 -7.47 9.80
N SER A 142 -2.64 -6.15 9.99
CA SER A 142 -3.17 -5.48 11.19
C SER A 142 -4.70 -5.52 11.27
N SER A 143 -5.38 -5.78 10.15
CA SER A 143 -6.83 -5.94 10.15
C SER A 143 -7.26 -7.26 10.79
N PHE A 144 -6.42 -8.31 10.78
CA PHE A 144 -6.74 -9.61 11.36
C PHE A 144 -6.72 -9.63 12.88
N ASP A 145 -6.11 -8.61 13.49
CA ASP A 145 -5.99 -8.52 14.94
C ASP A 145 -7.37 -8.56 15.61
N THR A 146 -7.53 -9.50 16.54
CA THR A 146 -8.69 -9.64 17.38
C THR A 146 -8.57 -8.59 18.46
N LYS A 147 -9.52 -7.64 18.52
CA LYS A 147 -9.69 -6.87 19.76
C LYS A 147 -9.88 -7.89 20.88
N ILE A 148 -8.96 -7.93 21.85
CA ILE A 148 -9.01 -8.83 23.03
C ILE A 148 -10.22 -8.51 23.96
N ALA A 149 -11.19 -7.70 23.53
CA ALA A 149 -12.27 -7.20 24.39
C ALA A 149 -13.59 -6.94 23.64
N CYS A 150 -14.00 -7.82 22.73
CA CYS A 150 -15.37 -7.83 22.21
C CYS A 150 -15.85 -9.28 22.05
N GLU A 151 -16.31 -9.88 23.16
CA GLU A 151 -17.40 -10.88 23.15
C GLU A 151 -18.75 -10.16 23.02
#